data_AF-A0A8J4T3H6-F1
#
_entry.id   AF-A0A8J4T3H6-F1
#
_cell.length_a   1.000
_cell.length_b   1.000
_cell.length_c   1.000
_cell.angle_alpha   90.00
_cell.angle_beta   90.00
_cell.angle_gamma   90.00
#
_symmetry.space_group_name_H-M   'P 1'
#
loop_
_entity.id
_entity.type
_entity.pdbx_description
1 polymer ?
#
loop_
_entity_poly.entity_id
_entity_poly.type
_entity_poly.pdbx_seq_one_letter_code
_entity_poly.pdbx_strand_id
1 'polypeptide(L)'
;MRLVLFFLSVLLPVVLLKSTKVISSTDIACIRCQIIFNLMKRLYADKSSRAALCNQLVIGCQQLSYRELRAGCVKLVYEYLDAWLIMMSKELNPLKTCKCSSYLIHRTSNFAENNSGSNNTVLTSV
;
A
#
# COMPACT_ATOMS: atom_id res chain seq x y z
N MET A 1 41.46 40.72 -9.97
CA MET A 1 41.46 39.23 -9.91
C MET A 1 41.02 38.61 -8.58
N ARG A 2 40.81 39.39 -7.48
CA ARG A 2 40.36 38.84 -6.18
C ARG A 2 38.83 38.67 -6.04
N LEU A 3 38.03 39.36 -6.86
CA LEU A 3 36.56 39.32 -6.80
C LEU A 3 35.98 37.99 -7.30
N VAL A 4 36.58 37.39 -8.34
CA VAL A 4 36.10 36.15 -8.96
C VAL A 4 36.27 34.94 -8.02
N LEU A 5 37.32 34.94 -7.21
CA LEU A 5 37.59 33.91 -6.21
C LEU A 5 36.60 33.93 -5.04
N PHE A 6 36.09 35.11 -4.68
CA PHE A 6 35.04 35.27 -3.67
C PHE A 6 33.69 34.71 -4.14
N PHE A 7 33.34 34.88 -5.41
CA PHE A 7 32.12 34.30 -5.96
C PHE A 7 32.22 32.77 -6.05
N LEU A 8 33.38 32.22 -6.43
CA LEU A 8 33.61 30.76 -6.47
C LEU A 8 33.58 30.11 -5.08
N SER A 9 34.06 30.77 -4.02
CA SER A 9 34.07 30.21 -2.66
C SER A 9 32.72 30.30 -1.95
N VAL A 10 31.88 31.28 -2.31
CA VAL A 10 30.56 31.50 -1.66
C VAL A 10 29.43 30.77 -2.39
N LEU A 11 29.52 30.57 -3.71
CA LEU A 11 28.49 29.84 -4.49
C LEU A 11 28.60 28.31 -4.38
N LEU A 12 29.80 27.77 -4.09
CA LEU A 12 30.01 26.32 -3.97
C LEU A 12 29.26 25.65 -2.78
N PRO A 13 29.26 26.21 -1.55
CA PRO A 13 28.62 25.56 -0.41
C PRO A 13 27.08 25.68 -0.41
N VAL A 14 26.49 26.62 -1.16
CA VAL A 14 25.03 26.83 -1.18
C VAL A 14 24.29 25.77 -2.02
N VAL A 15 24.95 25.18 -3.02
CA VAL A 15 24.34 24.21 -3.95
C VAL A 15 24.24 22.79 -3.34
N LEU A 16 24.95 22.51 -2.24
CA LEU A 16 25.03 21.16 -1.64
C LEU A 16 24.01 20.86 -0.53
N LEU A 17 23.12 21.80 -0.18
CA LEU A 17 21.96 21.51 0.67
C LEU A 17 20.81 20.91 -0.15
N LYS A 18 21.11 19.84 -0.91
CA LYS A 18 20.09 19.07 -1.63
C LYS A 18 19.37 18.15 -0.65
N SER A 19 18.50 18.76 0.15
CA SER A 19 17.39 18.20 0.93
C SER A 19 17.42 16.67 1.13
N THR A 20 18.09 16.20 2.19
CA THR A 20 17.86 14.86 2.74
C THR A 20 16.44 14.83 3.32
N LYS A 21 15.49 14.34 2.52
CA LYS A 21 14.11 14.19 2.94
C LYS A 21 14.02 13.04 3.94
N VAL A 22 13.97 13.38 5.23
CA VAL A 22 13.70 12.43 6.32
C VAL A 22 12.29 11.88 6.12
N ILE A 23 12.18 10.57 5.91
CA ILE A 23 10.90 9.86 5.87
C ILE A 23 10.31 9.94 7.28
N SER A 24 9.17 10.59 7.44
CA SER A 24 8.50 10.67 8.74
C SER A 24 7.76 9.37 9.04
N SER A 25 7.47 9.11 10.32
CA SER A 25 6.68 7.96 10.76
C SER A 25 5.28 7.90 10.13
N THR A 26 4.72 9.08 9.83
CA THR A 26 3.44 9.24 9.10
C THR A 26 3.51 8.73 7.65
N ASP A 27 4.65 8.86 6.99
CA ASP A 27 4.84 8.42 5.60
C ASP A 27 4.91 6.89 5.53
N ILE A 28 5.57 6.26 6.50
CA ILE A 28 5.66 4.78 6.61
C ILE A 28 4.28 4.19 6.86
N ALA A 29 3.46 4.81 7.73
CA ALA A 29 2.10 4.38 8.01
C ALA A 29 1.21 4.43 6.75
N CYS A 30 1.32 5.50 5.95
CA CYS A 30 0.61 5.62 4.68
C CYS A 30 1.02 4.50 3.69
N ILE A 31 2.32 4.25 3.51
CA ILE A 31 2.81 3.21 2.60
C ILE A 31 2.30 1.82 3.01
N ARG A 32 2.39 1.49 4.31
CA ARG A 32 1.89 0.21 4.82
C ARG A 32 0.39 0.06 4.58
N CYS A 33 -0.37 1.11 4.87
CA CYS A 33 -1.79 1.11 4.59
C CYS A 33 -2.07 0.87 3.09
N GLN A 34 -1.40 1.59 2.19
CA GLN A 34 -1.60 1.42 0.75
C GLN A 34 -1.27 -0.02 0.29
N ILE A 35 -0.19 -0.62 0.80
CA ILE A 35 0.17 -2.00 0.47
C ILE A 35 -0.96 -2.97 0.88
N ILE A 36 -1.46 -2.83 2.11
CA ILE A 36 -2.52 -3.69 2.64
C ILE A 36 -3.80 -3.53 1.81
N PHE A 37 -4.26 -2.30 1.55
CA PHE A 37 -5.49 -2.08 0.81
C PHE A 37 -5.38 -2.49 -0.67
N ASN A 38 -4.21 -2.34 -1.29
CA ASN A 38 -3.96 -2.88 -2.62
C ASN A 38 -3.98 -4.42 -2.62
N LEU A 39 -3.43 -5.06 -1.60
CA LEU A 39 -3.50 -6.51 -1.45
C LEU A 39 -4.96 -6.97 -1.28
N MET A 40 -5.73 -6.34 -0.39
CA MET A 40 -7.14 -6.66 -0.19
C MET A 40 -7.95 -6.50 -1.48
N LYS A 41 -7.72 -5.40 -2.21
CA LYS A 41 -8.36 -5.17 -3.51
C LYS A 41 -8.10 -6.29 -4.51
N ARG A 42 -6.85 -6.78 -4.59
CA ARG A 42 -6.50 -7.91 -5.45
C ARG A 42 -7.16 -9.21 -4.99
N LEU A 43 -7.12 -9.52 -3.69
CA LEU A 43 -7.74 -10.71 -3.12
C LEU A 43 -9.26 -10.73 -3.35
N TYR A 44 -9.92 -9.58 -3.28
CA TYR A 44 -11.36 -9.48 -3.53
C TYR A 44 -11.71 -9.52 -5.02
N ALA A 45 -10.80 -9.08 -5.90
CA ALA A 45 -11.00 -9.16 -7.35
C ALA A 45 -10.68 -10.55 -7.92
N ASP A 46 -9.78 -11.30 -7.29
CA ASP A 46 -9.36 -12.62 -7.73
C ASP A 46 -10.40 -13.72 -7.44
N LYS A 47 -10.74 -14.49 -8.48
CA LYS A 47 -11.76 -15.55 -8.38
C LYS A 47 -11.35 -16.67 -7.43
N SER A 48 -10.08 -17.06 -7.42
CA SER A 48 -9.60 -18.18 -6.59
C SER A 48 -9.62 -17.82 -5.10
N SER A 49 -9.22 -16.59 -4.78
CA SER A 49 -9.23 -16.02 -3.44
C SER A 49 -10.66 -15.88 -2.92
N ARG A 50 -11.61 -15.41 -3.74
CA ARG A 50 -13.03 -15.37 -3.37
C ARG A 50 -13.61 -16.76 -3.11
N ALA A 51 -13.31 -17.74 -3.96
CA ALA A 51 -13.76 -19.12 -3.75
C ALA A 51 -13.20 -19.70 -2.44
N ALA A 52 -11.93 -19.42 -2.12
CA ALA A 52 -11.33 -19.82 -0.86
C ALA A 52 -12.03 -19.17 0.36
N LEU A 53 -12.37 -17.88 0.28
CA LEU A 53 -13.13 -17.19 1.32
C LEU A 53 -14.55 -17.74 1.48
N CYS A 54 -15.26 -18.03 0.38
CA CYS A 54 -16.55 -18.72 0.41
C CYS A 54 -16.45 -20.05 1.16
N ASN A 55 -15.45 -20.87 0.82
CA ASN A 55 -15.26 -22.19 1.45
C ASN A 55 -14.99 -22.06 2.95
N GLN A 56 -14.15 -21.12 3.37
CA GLN A 56 -13.87 -20.90 4.79
C GLN A 56 -15.13 -20.47 5.56
N LEU A 57 -15.95 -19.60 4.97
CA LEU A 57 -17.21 -19.17 5.60
C LEU A 57 -18.25 -20.30 5.64
N VAL A 58 -18.32 -21.15 4.61
CA VAL A 58 -19.16 -22.35 4.62
C VAL A 58 -18.73 -23.33 5.72
N ILE A 59 -17.43 -23.54 5.91
CA ILE A 59 -16.91 -24.35 7.03
C ILE A 59 -17.31 -23.73 8.38
N GLY A 60 -17.23 -22.40 8.50
CA GLY A 60 -17.73 -21.68 9.67
C GLY A 60 -19.24 -21.90 9.90
N CYS A 61 -20.05 -21.84 8.85
CA CYS A 61 -21.49 -22.12 8.93
C CYS A 61 -21.78 -23.53 9.46
N GLN A 62 -20.96 -24.52 9.12
CA GLN A 62 -21.14 -25.91 9.56
C GLN A 62 -20.98 -26.08 11.08
N GLN A 63 -20.29 -25.16 11.76
CA GLN A 63 -20.12 -25.18 13.22
C GLN A 63 -21.40 -24.77 13.97
N LEU A 64 -22.40 -24.24 13.27
CA LEU A 64 -23.65 -23.80 13.89
C LEU A 64 -24.52 -25.00 14.29
N SER A 65 -25.01 -25.00 15.53
CA SER A 65 -25.76 -26.12 16.13
C SER A 65 -27.16 -26.32 15.53
N TYR A 66 -27.82 -25.24 15.11
CA TYR A 66 -29.18 -25.28 14.59
C TYR A 66 -29.20 -25.51 13.08
N ARG A 67 -29.94 -26.52 12.62
CA ARG A 67 -29.99 -26.92 11.22
C ARG A 67 -30.45 -25.78 10.30
N GLU A 68 -31.51 -25.07 10.68
CA GLU A 68 -32.03 -23.96 9.86
C GLU A 68 -31.05 -22.80 9.78
N LEU A 69 -30.37 -22.49 10.89
CA LEU A 69 -29.34 -21.45 10.93
C LEU A 69 -28.13 -21.82 10.07
N ARG A 70 -27.71 -23.09 10.10
CA ARG A 70 -26.64 -23.62 9.23
C ARG A 70 -27.02 -23.48 7.76
N ALA A 71 -28.22 -23.90 7.38
CA ALA A 71 -28.70 -23.81 6.01
C ALA A 71 -28.81 -22.35 5.54
N GLY A 72 -29.37 -21.47 6.38
CA GLY A 72 -29.47 -20.04 6.10
C GLY A 72 -28.09 -19.37 5.94
N CYS A 73 -27.13 -19.71 6.80
CA CYS A 73 -25.76 -19.21 6.71
C CYS A 73 -25.09 -19.62 5.39
N VAL A 74 -25.15 -20.90 5.02
CA VAL A 74 -24.58 -21.40 3.76
C VAL A 74 -25.24 -20.73 2.55
N LYS A 75 -26.57 -20.58 2.58
CA LYS A 75 -27.32 -19.88 1.53
C LYS A 75 -26.87 -18.43 1.39
N LEU A 76 -26.72 -17.71 2.50
CA LEU A 76 -26.26 -16.32 2.51
C LEU A 76 -24.85 -16.19 1.91
N VAL A 77 -23.94 -17.09 2.26
CA VAL A 77 -22.57 -17.09 1.72
C VAL A 77 -22.60 -17.27 0.20
N TYR A 78 -23.33 -18.25 -0.32
CA TYR A 78 -23.37 -18.49 -1.77
C TYR A 78 -24.10 -17.39 -2.55
N GLU A 79 -25.17 -16.81 -2.00
CA GLU A 79 -25.97 -15.80 -2.69
C GLU A 79 -25.31 -14.42 -2.72
N TYR A 80 -24.66 -14.01 -1.64
CA TYR A 80 -24.25 -12.61 -1.47
C TYR A 80 -22.74 -12.38 -1.45
N LEU A 81 -21.94 -13.37 -1.01
CA LEU A 81 -20.54 -13.11 -0.71
C LEU A 81 -19.71 -12.74 -1.96
N ASP A 82 -19.92 -13.44 -3.08
CA ASP A 82 -19.15 -13.17 -4.30
C ASP A 82 -19.43 -11.76 -4.85
N ALA A 83 -20.72 -11.40 -4.93
CA ALA A 83 -21.15 -10.07 -5.36
C ALA A 83 -20.64 -8.97 -4.42
N TRP A 84 -20.70 -9.21 -3.11
CA TRP A 84 -20.20 -8.27 -2.10
C TRP A 84 -18.69 -8.06 -2.22
N LEU A 85 -17.90 -9.13 -2.35
CA LEU A 85 -16.44 -9.03 -2.53
C LEU A 85 -16.07 -8.31 -3.83
N ILE A 86 -16.79 -8.55 -4.93
CA ILE A 86 -16.61 -7.81 -6.19
C ILE A 86 -16.87 -6.32 -5.96
N MET A 87 -17.96 -5.96 -5.28
CA MET A 87 -18.29 -4.57 -4.96
C MET A 87 -17.20 -3.93 -4.10
N MET A 88 -16.77 -4.60 -3.03
CA MET A 88 -15.69 -4.13 -2.14
C MET A 88 -14.39 -3.90 -2.92
N SER A 89 -14.03 -4.79 -3.86
CA SER A 89 -12.84 -4.61 -4.69
C SER A 89 -12.89 -3.32 -5.54
N LYS A 90 -14.09 -2.92 -5.99
CA LYS A 90 -14.30 -1.71 -6.80
C LYS A 90 -14.24 -0.46 -5.94
N GLU A 91 -14.89 -0.48 -4.78
CA GLU A 91 -14.97 0.67 -3.88
C GLU A 91 -13.70 0.91 -3.05
N LEU A 92 -12.88 -0.12 -2.83
CA LEU A 92 -11.57 0.04 -2.21
C LEU A 92 -10.69 0.99 -3.05
N ASN A 93 -10.48 2.19 -2.52
CA ASN A 93 -9.52 3.15 -3.03
C ASN A 93 -8.44 3.40 -1.96
N PRO A 94 -7.27 2.74 -2.06
CA PRO A 94 -6.20 2.85 -1.07
C PRO A 94 -5.74 4.29 -0.80
N LEU A 95 -5.80 5.17 -1.81
CA LEU A 95 -5.39 6.56 -1.66
C LEU A 95 -6.37 7.34 -0.78
N LYS A 96 -7.66 7.10 -0.96
CA LYS A 96 -8.72 7.72 -0.15
C LYS A 96 -8.77 7.12 1.26
N THR A 97 -8.70 5.79 1.36
CA THR A 97 -8.84 5.09 2.66
C THR A 97 -7.66 5.37 3.59
N CYS A 98 -6.44 5.42 3.06
CA CYS A 98 -5.24 5.65 3.86
C CYS A 98 -4.99 7.13 4.20
N LYS A 99 -5.84 8.06 3.71
CA LYS A 99 -5.74 9.52 3.91
C LYS A 99 -4.30 10.05 3.78
N CYS A 100 -3.59 9.54 2.78
CA CYS A 100 -2.20 9.94 2.56
C CYS A 100 -2.16 11.41 2.15
N SER A 101 -1.24 12.19 2.72
CA SER A 101 -0.96 13.52 2.19
C SER A 101 -0.40 13.37 0.77
N SER A 102 -0.89 14.20 -0.16
CA SER A 102 -0.68 14.10 -1.62
C SER A 102 0.77 14.15 -2.09
N TYR A 103 1.73 14.44 -1.19
CA TYR A 103 3.13 14.68 -1.51
C TYR A 103 3.98 13.42 -1.76
N LEU A 104 3.45 12.21 -1.57
CA LEU A 104 4.21 10.95 -1.68
C LEU A 104 3.88 10.07 -2.90
N ILE A 105 2.70 10.22 -3.52
CA ILE A 105 2.27 9.34 -4.64
C ILE A 105 3.19 9.52 -5.86
N HIS A 106 3.74 10.72 -6.06
CA HIS A 106 4.66 11.03 -7.17
C HIS A 106 6.12 10.60 -6.96
N ARG A 107 6.53 10.21 -5.74
CA ARG A 107 7.97 10.02 -5.44
C ARG A 107 8.40 8.55 -5.49
N THR A 108 7.49 7.60 -5.30
CA THR A 108 7.82 6.15 -5.35
C THR A 108 8.01 5.63 -6.76
N SER A 109 7.32 6.18 -7.77
CA SER A 109 7.58 5.85 -9.18
C SER A 109 9.01 6.23 -9.61
N ASN A 110 9.48 7.40 -9.16
CA ASN A 110 10.83 7.90 -9.43
C ASN A 110 11.94 7.17 -8.64
N PHE A 111 11.61 6.40 -7.60
CA PHE A 111 12.60 5.62 -6.84
C PHE A 111 12.82 4.22 -7.43
N ALA A 112 11.83 3.67 -8.14
CA ALA A 112 11.94 2.35 -8.78
C ALA A 112 12.79 2.38 -10.07
N GLU A 113 12.71 3.45 -10.87
CA GLU A 113 13.53 3.58 -12.09
C GLU A 113 15.01 3.85 -11.81
N ASN A 114 15.33 4.48 -10.68
CA ASN A 114 16.71 4.85 -10.35
C ASN A 114 17.53 3.73 -9.65
N ASN A 115 16.93 2.57 -9.40
CA ASN A 115 17.59 1.46 -8.68
C ASN A 115 17.91 0.23 -9.55
N SER A 116 17.88 0.34 -10.89
CA SER A 116 18.44 -0.72 -11.77
C SER A 116 19.93 -0.52 -12.09
N GLY A 117 20.62 0.40 -11.42
CA GLY A 117 22.03 0.64 -11.68
C GLY A 117 22.70 1.56 -10.68
N SER A 118 22.89 1.11 -9.44
CA SER A 118 24.13 1.37 -8.69
C SER A 118 24.11 0.60 -7.38
N ASN A 119 25.11 -0.25 -7.23
CA ASN A 119 25.37 -1.06 -6.04
C ASN A 119 25.42 -0.23 -4.75
N ASN A 120 24.99 -0.89 -3.68
CA ASN A 120 25.38 -0.70 -2.29
C ASN A 120 25.09 0.67 -1.68
N THR A 121 24.05 0.73 -0.86
CA THR A 121 24.13 1.09 0.57
C THR A 121 22.73 1.20 1.15
N VAL A 122 22.31 0.16 1.88
CA VAL A 122 21.30 0.35 2.94
C VAL A 122 22.02 1.11 4.04
N LEU A 123 21.61 2.35 4.27
CA LEU A 123 22.30 3.33 5.08
C LEU A 123 22.25 2.98 6.59
N THR A 124 23.43 2.73 7.14
CA THR A 124 23.99 3.22 8.43
C THR A 124 23.25 2.96 9.74
N SER A 125 23.91 2.20 10.63
CA SER A 125 24.42 2.73 11.92
C SER A 125 25.23 1.66 12.67
N VAL A 126 26.55 1.71 12.54
CA VAL A 126 27.68 1.54 13.50
C VAL A 126 28.96 1.77 12.69
#